data_AF-A0A973DXT7-F1
#
_entry.id   AF-A0A973DXT7-F1
#
_cell.length_a   1.000
_cell.length_b   1.000
_cell.length_c   1.000
_cell.angle_alpha   90.00
_cell.angle_beta   90.00
_cell.angle_gamma   90.00
#
_symmetry.space_group_name_H-M   'P 1'
#
loop_
_entity.id
_entity.type
_entity.pdbx_description
1 polymer ?
#
loop_
_entity_poly.entity_id
_entity_poly.type
_entity_poly.pdbx_seq_one_letter_code
_entity_poly.pdbx_strand_id
1 'polypeptide(L)'
;MAKQVTKPVLETTFRNQFDSTDPHMKALVLASDTTFEMPSKTLFDEAYGFAKDAMPHGDTFSKVDFFDCDDFSYIFKGLISKWYQENRPHDLPLAIGISWGLFPGFGNNEIHSMNWVIFDSGELHWIEPQFVNGKAMHEAMRASDTSRDKLNFVLI
;
A
#
# COMPACT_ATOMS: atom_id res chain seq x y z
N MET A 1 2.28 1.71 -22.54
CA MET A 1 1.27 2.67 -22.04
C MET A 1 0.88 2.22 -20.66
N ALA A 2 0.91 3.11 -19.66
CA ALA A 2 0.41 2.79 -18.33
C ALA A 2 -1.11 2.55 -18.38
N LYS A 3 -1.60 1.62 -17.57
CA LYS A 3 -3.03 1.30 -17.55
C LYS A 3 -3.76 2.24 -16.59
N GLN A 4 -4.86 2.81 -17.05
CA GLN A 4 -5.76 3.58 -16.20
C GLN A 4 -6.75 2.66 -15.51
N VAL A 5 -7.09 2.97 -14.26
CA VAL A 5 -8.13 2.29 -13.49
C VAL A 5 -9.08 3.31 -12.85
N THR A 6 -10.35 2.95 -12.73
CA THR A 6 -11.35 3.79 -12.05
C THR A 6 -11.56 3.33 -10.62
N LYS A 7 -12.04 4.24 -9.76
CA LYS A 7 -12.38 3.93 -8.37
C LYS A 7 -13.30 2.70 -8.22
N PRO A 8 -14.40 2.52 -8.99
CA PRO A 8 -15.22 1.32 -8.92
C PRO A 8 -14.48 0.03 -9.29
N VAL A 9 -13.53 0.10 -10.23
CA VAL A 9 -12.70 -1.06 -10.59
C VAL A 9 -11.77 -1.42 -9.45
N LEU A 10 -11.14 -0.44 -8.78
CA LEU A 10 -10.34 -0.68 -7.58
C LEU A 10 -11.18 -1.34 -6.48
N GLU A 11 -12.35 -0.78 -6.16
CA GLU A 11 -13.27 -1.37 -5.17
C GLU A 11 -13.64 -2.81 -5.53
N THR A 12 -13.87 -3.10 -6.81
CA THR A 12 -14.16 -4.45 -7.30
C THR A 12 -12.96 -5.37 -7.15
N THR A 13 -11.75 -4.91 -7.47
CA THR A 13 -10.50 -5.69 -7.27
C THR A 13 -10.33 -6.07 -5.80
N PHE A 14 -10.50 -5.11 -4.88
CA PHE A 14 -10.48 -5.40 -3.45
C PHE A 14 -11.58 -6.41 -3.06
N ARG A 15 -12.82 -6.21 -3.50
CA ARG A 15 -13.93 -7.14 -3.20
C ARG A 15 -13.74 -8.55 -3.77
N ASN A 16 -13.05 -8.70 -4.90
CA ASN A 16 -12.81 -10.00 -5.53
C ASN A 16 -11.64 -10.74 -4.89
N GLN A 17 -10.63 -10.00 -4.41
CA GLN A 17 -9.46 -10.58 -3.76
C GLN A 17 -9.72 -10.94 -2.29
N PHE A 18 -10.74 -10.36 -1.66
CA PHE A 18 -11.09 -10.69 -0.29
C PHE A 18 -12.51 -11.23 -0.20
N ASP A 19 -12.73 -12.24 0.64
CA ASP A 19 -14.02 -12.91 0.73
C ASP A 19 -15.13 -11.94 1.18
N SER A 20 -15.98 -11.55 0.22
CA SER A 20 -17.13 -10.68 0.45
C SER A 20 -18.18 -11.21 1.43
N THR A 21 -18.07 -12.49 1.83
CA THR A 21 -18.98 -13.13 2.80
C THR A 21 -18.50 -13.03 4.24
N ASP A 22 -17.26 -12.60 4.50
CA ASP A 22 -16.77 -12.35 5.85
C ASP A 22 -17.45 -11.08 6.41
N PRO A 23 -18.21 -11.17 7.53
CA PRO A 23 -18.92 -10.03 8.11
C PRO A 23 -17.99 -8.93 8.64
N HIS A 24 -16.69 -9.20 8.78
CA HIS A 24 -15.66 -8.23 9.17
C HIS A 24 -15.06 -7.50 7.97
N MET A 25 -15.32 -7.97 6.75
CA MET A 25 -14.80 -7.36 5.53
C MET A 25 -15.65 -6.17 5.09
N LYS A 26 -15.16 -4.97 5.37
CA LYS A 26 -15.65 -3.72 4.76
C LYS A 26 -14.49 -3.05 4.03
N ALA A 27 -14.49 -3.11 2.70
CA ALA A 27 -13.60 -2.31 1.86
C ALA A 27 -14.34 -1.03 1.44
N LEU A 28 -13.76 0.13 1.77
CA LEU A 28 -14.41 1.42 1.56
C LEU A 28 -13.38 2.44 1.12
N VAL A 29 -13.35 2.76 -0.19
CA VAL A 29 -12.52 3.81 -0.78
C VAL A 29 -13.30 5.12 -0.66
N LEU A 30 -13.04 5.95 0.35
CA LEU A 30 -13.92 7.08 0.64
C LEU A 30 -13.52 8.40 0.00
N ALA A 31 -12.22 8.69 -0.16
CA ALA A 31 -11.75 10.05 -0.45
C ALA A 31 -10.96 10.20 -1.77
N SER A 32 -10.87 9.13 -2.57
CA SER A 32 -9.97 9.09 -3.71
C SER A 32 -10.53 9.76 -4.98
N ASP A 33 -9.64 10.24 -5.85
CA ASP A 33 -9.94 10.57 -7.25
C ASP A 33 -10.73 9.46 -7.96
N THR A 34 -11.41 9.81 -9.05
CA THR A 34 -12.20 8.82 -9.80
C THR A 34 -11.35 7.93 -10.70
N THR A 35 -10.10 8.33 -10.97
CA THR A 35 -9.19 7.68 -11.93
C THR A 35 -7.75 7.69 -11.45
N PHE A 36 -7.04 6.58 -11.63
CA PHE A 36 -5.65 6.37 -11.23
C PHE A 36 -4.82 5.75 -12.34
N GLU A 37 -3.51 5.95 -12.30
CA GLU A 37 -2.53 5.15 -13.05
C GLU A 37 -2.15 3.91 -12.23
N MET A 38 -2.32 2.72 -12.82
CA MET A 38 -1.72 1.50 -12.29
C MET A 38 -0.24 1.46 -12.70
N PRO A 39 0.70 1.45 -11.73
CA PRO A 39 2.12 1.38 -12.07
C PRO A 39 2.47 0.04 -12.70
N SER A 40 3.43 0.04 -13.62
CA SER A 40 4.18 -1.17 -13.93
C SER A 40 5.15 -1.48 -12.78
N LYS A 41 5.63 -2.73 -12.70
CA LYS A 41 6.65 -3.09 -11.70
C LYS A 41 7.90 -2.21 -11.83
N THR A 42 8.34 -1.94 -13.05
CA THR A 42 9.52 -1.08 -13.32
C THR A 42 9.32 0.35 -12.81
N LEU A 43 8.17 0.97 -13.10
CA LEU A 43 7.86 2.31 -12.60
C LEU A 43 7.86 2.36 -11.07
N PHE A 44 7.29 1.32 -10.44
CA PHE A 44 7.24 1.25 -8.99
C PHE A 44 8.61 0.99 -8.36
N ASP A 45 9.46 0.16 -8.99
CA ASP A 45 10.86 -0.07 -8.57
C ASP A 45 11.65 1.26 -8.53
N GLU A 46 11.45 2.14 -9.50
CA GLU A 46 12.08 3.48 -9.53
C GLU A 46 11.62 4.36 -8.37
N ALA A 47 10.30 4.44 -8.13
CA ALA A 47 9.73 5.20 -7.03
C ALA A 47 10.15 4.63 -5.66
N TYR A 48 10.17 3.30 -5.53
CA TYR A 48 10.63 2.59 -4.34
C TYR A 48 12.10 2.89 -4.06
N GLY A 49 12.96 2.91 -5.09
CA GLY A 49 14.37 3.25 -4.96
C GLY A 49 14.58 4.63 -4.33
N PHE A 50 13.78 5.62 -4.73
CA PHE A 50 13.79 6.94 -4.09
C PHE A 50 13.30 6.90 -2.64
N ALA A 51 12.18 6.23 -2.37
CA ALA A 51 11.60 6.18 -1.03
C ALA A 51 12.51 5.43 -0.04
N LYS A 52 13.19 4.37 -0.49
CA LYS A 52 14.07 3.51 0.31
C LYS A 52 15.06 4.28 1.17
N ASP A 53 15.75 5.23 0.57
CA ASP A 53 16.82 5.98 1.24
C ASP A 53 16.29 7.09 2.14
N ALA A 54 15.05 7.53 1.94
CA ALA A 54 14.40 8.59 2.71
C ALA A 54 13.51 8.08 3.85
N MET A 55 13.19 6.78 3.86
CA MET A 55 12.39 6.16 4.91
C MET A 55 13.17 6.07 6.24
N PRO A 56 12.55 6.29 7.40
CA PRO A 56 13.15 5.99 8.69
C PRO A 56 13.52 4.49 8.83
N HIS A 57 14.47 4.16 9.69
CA HIS A 57 14.75 2.75 10.00
C HIS A 57 13.68 2.18 10.94
N GLY A 58 13.28 0.92 10.74
CA GLY A 58 12.27 0.27 11.58
C GLY A 58 12.67 0.09 13.05
N ASP A 59 13.97 0.07 13.37
CA ASP A 59 14.48 -0.01 14.75
C ASP A 59 14.33 1.29 15.56
N THR A 60 14.07 2.41 14.88
CA THR A 60 13.71 3.70 15.49
C THR A 60 12.41 3.62 16.32
N PHE A 61 11.61 2.57 16.12
CA PHE A 61 10.36 2.23 16.84
C PHE A 61 10.54 1.99 18.34
N SER A 62 11.73 1.59 18.79
CA SER A 62 11.93 0.89 20.07
C SER A 62 11.76 1.70 21.37
N LYS A 63 11.27 2.95 21.36
CA LYS A 63 11.33 3.78 22.57
C LYS A 63 10.03 4.38 23.10
N VAL A 64 9.02 4.63 22.27
CA VAL A 64 7.78 5.25 22.77
C VAL A 64 6.71 5.13 21.67
N ASP A 65 5.46 4.79 21.99
CA ASP A 65 4.30 4.65 21.09
C ASP A 65 3.89 5.95 20.34
N PHE A 66 4.84 6.84 20.04
CA PHE A 66 4.66 8.08 19.28
C PHE A 66 4.98 7.93 17.79
N PHE A 67 5.64 6.84 17.40
CA PHE A 67 6.04 6.61 16.01
C PHE A 67 5.86 5.13 15.62
N ASP A 68 4.73 4.80 15.01
CA ASP A 68 4.33 3.42 14.74
C ASP A 68 4.04 3.12 13.25
N CYS A 69 3.53 1.91 12.96
CA CYS A 69 3.22 1.43 11.62
C CYS A 69 2.45 2.42 10.73
N ASP A 70 1.57 3.25 11.31
CA ASP A 70 0.81 4.24 10.55
C ASP A 70 1.67 5.43 10.10
N ASP A 71 2.57 5.93 10.94
CA ASP A 71 3.54 6.99 10.60
C ASP A 71 4.43 6.56 9.44
N PHE A 72 4.94 5.33 9.49
CA PHE A 72 5.70 4.76 8.37
C PHE A 72 4.85 4.70 7.09
N SER A 73 3.58 4.31 7.20
CA SER A 73 2.67 4.23 6.06
C SER A 73 2.37 5.60 5.44
N TYR A 74 2.21 6.63 6.28
CA TYR A 74 2.05 8.02 5.84
C TYR A 74 3.31 8.54 5.13
N ILE A 75 4.49 8.33 5.72
CA ILE A 75 5.75 8.78 5.13
C ILE A 75 6.00 8.10 3.79
N PHE A 76 5.82 6.78 3.71
CA PHE A 76 6.01 6.05 2.47
C PHE A 76 5.05 6.54 1.37
N LYS A 77 3.76 6.68 1.68
CA LYS A 77 2.78 7.25 0.73
C LYS A 77 3.18 8.65 0.29
N GLY A 78 3.66 9.49 1.21
CA GLY A 78 4.14 10.84 0.95
C GLY A 78 5.35 10.86 0.01
N LEU A 79 6.37 10.03 0.27
CA LEU A 79 7.58 9.93 -0.54
C LEU A 79 7.28 9.45 -1.96
N ILE A 80 6.46 8.40 -2.11
CA ILE A 80 6.06 7.91 -3.44
C ILE A 80 5.27 8.98 -4.19
N SER A 81 4.32 9.64 -3.51
CA SER A 81 3.50 10.70 -4.14
C SER A 81 4.36 11.89 -4.57
N LYS A 82 5.35 12.28 -3.76
CA LYS A 82 6.32 13.33 -4.08
C LYS A 82 7.14 12.96 -5.31
N TRP A 83 7.77 11.78 -5.31
CA TRP A 83 8.57 11.32 -6.44
C TRP A 83 7.74 11.30 -7.73
N TYR A 84 6.51 10.79 -7.64
CA TYR A 84 5.62 10.68 -8.80
C TYR A 84 5.24 12.06 -9.35
N GLN A 85 4.90 13.04 -8.50
CA GLN A 85 4.61 14.40 -8.93
C GLN A 85 5.82 15.11 -9.54
N GLU A 86 7.02 14.88 -9.00
CA GLU A 86 8.26 15.50 -9.52
C GLU A 86 8.68 14.95 -10.88
N ASN A 87 8.47 13.64 -11.12
CA ASN A 87 8.91 12.97 -12.36
C ASN A 87 7.80 12.88 -13.41
N ARG A 88 6.53 12.94 -13.00
CA ARG A 88 5.35 12.72 -13.85
C ARG A 88 4.22 13.74 -13.54
N PRO A 89 4.50 15.06 -13.62
CA PRO A 89 3.60 16.12 -13.14
C PRO A 89 2.27 16.26 -13.91
N HIS A 90 2.13 15.58 -15.05
CA HIS A 90 0.95 15.66 -15.91
C HIS A 90 0.15 14.36 -15.98
N ASP A 91 0.58 13.34 -15.25
CA ASP A 91 -0.07 12.03 -15.27
C ASP A 91 -1.11 11.89 -14.14
N LEU A 92 -1.93 10.84 -14.24
CA LEU A 92 -2.95 10.54 -13.23
C LEU A 92 -2.28 10.13 -11.91
N PRO A 93 -2.92 10.37 -10.75
CA PRO A 93 -2.39 9.88 -9.48
C PRO A 93 -2.12 8.38 -9.50
N LEU A 94 -1.00 7.95 -8.91
CA LEU A 94 -0.62 6.55 -8.84
C LEU A 94 -1.58 5.75 -7.93
N ALA A 95 -1.96 4.54 -8.35
CA ALA A 95 -2.78 3.60 -7.58
C ALA A 95 -1.98 2.95 -6.44
N ILE A 96 -1.72 3.74 -5.40
CA ILE A 96 -1.07 3.36 -4.16
C ILE A 96 -1.86 3.95 -2.99
N GLY A 97 -1.96 3.24 -1.87
CA GLY A 97 -2.68 3.74 -0.70
C GLY A 97 -2.17 3.21 0.62
N ILE A 98 -2.94 3.51 1.66
CA ILE A 98 -2.74 3.03 3.03
C ILE A 98 -3.95 2.16 3.39
N SER A 99 -3.72 1.18 4.24
CA SER A 99 -4.73 0.28 4.78
C SER A 99 -4.41 -0.04 6.23
N TRP A 100 -5.45 -0.06 7.07
CA TRP A 100 -5.41 -0.62 8.42
C TRP A 100 -6.15 -1.95 8.42
N GLY A 101 -5.69 -2.92 9.22
CA GLY A 101 -6.33 -4.24 9.27
C GLY A 101 -5.55 -5.26 10.10
N LEU A 102 -5.98 -6.52 10.02
CA LEU A 102 -5.22 -7.65 10.58
C LEU A 102 -4.49 -8.34 9.45
N PHE A 103 -3.17 -8.39 9.57
CA PHE A 103 -2.28 -8.80 8.51
C PHE A 103 -1.58 -10.10 8.92
N PRO A 104 -1.61 -11.18 8.12
CA PRO A 104 -0.94 -12.43 8.45
C PRO A 104 0.56 -12.21 8.64
N GLY A 105 1.12 -12.68 9.74
CA GLY A 105 2.53 -12.46 10.06
C GLY A 105 2.79 -11.36 11.08
N PHE A 106 1.78 -10.54 11.39
CA PHE A 106 1.73 -9.76 12.63
C PHE A 106 1.00 -10.60 13.70
N GLY A 107 1.20 -10.31 14.99
CA GLY A 107 0.73 -11.17 16.09
C GLY A 107 -0.79 -11.43 16.04
N ASN A 108 -1.25 -12.45 16.78
CA ASN A 108 -2.68 -12.74 16.86
C ASN A 108 -3.47 -11.49 17.32
N ASN A 109 -4.32 -10.97 16.44
CA ASN A 109 -5.17 -9.78 16.64
C ASN A 109 -4.43 -8.43 16.71
N GLU A 110 -3.21 -8.34 16.17
CA GLU A 110 -2.52 -7.06 16.05
C GLU A 110 -3.10 -6.25 14.88
N ILE A 111 -3.71 -5.11 15.19
CA ILE A 111 -4.12 -4.12 14.20
C ILE A 111 -2.84 -3.43 13.72
N HIS A 112 -2.62 -3.42 12.42
CA HIS A 112 -1.41 -2.87 11.83
C HIS A 112 -1.77 -2.02 10.60
N SER A 113 -0.88 -1.13 10.22
CA SER A 113 -1.01 -0.27 9.03
C SER A 113 0.02 -0.67 7.98
N MET A 114 -0.44 -0.84 6.74
CA MET A 114 0.41 -1.17 5.60
C MET A 114 0.04 -0.31 4.40
N ASN A 115 0.98 -0.14 3.49
CA ASN A 115 0.68 0.39 2.17
C ASN A 115 0.26 -0.72 1.20
N TRP A 116 -0.41 -0.34 0.13
CA TRP A 116 -0.77 -1.24 -0.96
C TRP A 116 -0.51 -0.61 -2.32
N VAL A 117 -0.27 -1.45 -3.33
CA VAL A 117 -0.15 -1.07 -4.73
C VAL A 117 -0.89 -2.07 -5.60
N ILE A 118 -1.56 -1.58 -6.66
CA ILE A 118 -2.16 -2.43 -7.69
C ILE A 118 -1.39 -2.24 -8.99
N PHE A 119 -0.63 -3.25 -9.40
CA PHE A 119 0.14 -3.19 -10.63
C PHE A 119 -0.75 -3.25 -11.86
N ASP A 120 -0.21 -2.85 -13.01
CA ASP A 120 -0.88 -2.97 -14.31
C ASP A 120 -1.18 -4.43 -14.72
N SER A 121 -0.57 -5.42 -14.06
CA SER A 121 -0.94 -6.84 -14.12
C SER A 121 -2.31 -7.14 -13.48
N GLY A 122 -2.82 -6.23 -12.65
CA GLY A 122 -4.03 -6.41 -11.84
C GLY A 122 -3.77 -7.01 -10.45
N GLU A 123 -2.50 -7.27 -10.11
CA GLU A 123 -2.13 -7.85 -8.82
C GLU A 123 -2.07 -6.78 -7.72
N LEU A 124 -2.67 -7.07 -6.57
CA LEU A 124 -2.53 -6.29 -5.34
C LEU A 124 -1.38 -6.83 -4.51
N HIS A 125 -0.51 -5.93 -4.10
CA HIS A 125 0.60 -6.22 -3.20
C HIS A 125 0.54 -5.34 -1.96
N TRP A 126 0.82 -5.93 -0.82
CA TRP A 126 1.04 -5.24 0.45
C TRP A 126 2.49 -4.82 0.58
N ILE A 127 2.73 -3.66 1.15
CA ILE A 127 4.06 -3.12 1.41
C ILE A 127 4.15 -2.85 2.91
N GLU A 128 5.14 -3.44 3.57
CA GLU A 128 5.51 -3.15 4.96
C GLU A 128 6.50 -1.97 4.97
N PRO A 129 6.05 -0.74 5.24
CA PRO A 129 6.90 0.44 5.15
C PRO A 129 8.04 0.45 6.16
N GLN A 130 7.93 -0.25 7.31
CA GLN A 130 9.02 -0.38 8.29
C GLN A 130 10.21 -1.19 7.77
N PHE A 131 10.00 -1.96 6.69
CA PHE A 131 11.02 -2.77 6.05
C PHE A 131 11.63 -2.11 4.81
N VAL A 132 11.13 -0.95 4.40
CA VAL A 132 11.56 -0.29 3.16
C VAL A 132 13.01 0.15 3.25
N ASN A 133 13.40 0.86 4.31
CA ASN A 133 14.79 1.26 4.51
C ASN A 133 15.66 0.02 4.76
N GLY A 134 16.70 -0.13 3.93
CA GLY A 134 17.70 -1.18 4.07
C GLY A 134 17.35 -2.52 3.41
N LYS A 135 16.12 -2.74 2.93
CA LYS A 135 15.76 -4.00 2.24
C LYS A 135 15.43 -3.82 0.75
N ALA A 136 15.50 -4.90 -0.01
CA ALA A 136 15.02 -4.91 -1.38
C ALA A 136 13.49 -4.91 -1.41
N MET A 137 12.90 -4.43 -2.52
CA MET A 137 11.44 -4.32 -2.66
C MET A 137 10.71 -5.64 -2.39
N HIS A 138 11.24 -6.77 -2.88
CA HIS A 138 10.63 -8.09 -2.66
C HIS A 138 10.64 -8.57 -1.19
N GLU A 139 11.41 -7.92 -0.31
CA GLU A 139 11.43 -8.21 1.11
C GLU A 139 10.47 -7.32 1.90
N ALA A 140 10.22 -6.10 1.40
CA ALA A 140 9.23 -5.18 1.95
C ALA A 140 7.83 -5.43 1.37
N MET A 141 7.73 -6.14 0.24
CA MET A 141 6.49 -6.44 -0.45
C MET A 141 6.10 -7.90 -0.34
N ARG A 142 4.80 -8.13 -0.28
CA ARG A 142 4.21 -9.45 -0.43
C ARG A 142 2.97 -9.35 -1.31
N ALA A 143 2.78 -10.38 -2.14
CA ALA A 143 1.51 -10.56 -2.81
C ALA A 143 0.40 -10.76 -1.76
N SER A 144 -0.79 -10.25 -2.05
CA SER A 144 -1.97 -10.58 -1.24
C SER A 144 -2.23 -12.10 -1.26
N ASP A 145 -2.49 -12.68 -0.10
CA ASP A 145 -2.84 -14.10 0.04
C ASP A 145 -4.24 -14.22 0.64
N THR A 146 -5.19 -14.42 -0.26
CA THR A 146 -6.64 -14.54 0.01
C THR A 146 -7.01 -15.62 1.03
N SER A 147 -6.12 -16.58 1.31
CA SER A 147 -6.36 -17.67 2.26
C SER A 147 -5.99 -17.32 3.71
N ARG A 148 -5.30 -16.20 3.94
CA ARG A 148 -4.76 -15.82 5.25
C ARG A 148 -5.15 -14.41 5.68
N ASP A 149 -5.32 -13.47 4.75
CA ASP A 149 -5.58 -12.05 5.05
C ASP A 149 -6.98 -11.83 5.64
N LYS A 150 -7.10 -11.24 6.85
CA LYS A 150 -8.38 -10.88 7.50
C LYS A 150 -8.47 -9.38 7.73
N LEU A 151 -9.18 -8.64 6.87
CA LEU A 151 -9.02 -7.19 6.78
C LEU A 151 -10.26 -6.44 7.29
N ASN A 152 -10.06 -5.48 8.19
CA ASN A 152 -11.06 -4.46 8.52
C ASN A 152 -10.57 -3.14 7.91
N PHE A 153 -11.01 -2.76 6.71
CA PHE A 153 -10.41 -1.60 6.04
C PHE A 153 -10.96 -0.25 6.49
N VAL A 154 -10.06 0.73 6.49
CA VAL A 154 -10.35 2.10 6.09
C VAL A 154 -9.35 2.44 4.98
N LEU A 155 -9.84 2.81 3.79
CA LEU A 155 -9.01 3.29 2.67
C LEU A 155 -9.23 4.81 2.58
N ILE A 156 -8.18 5.58 2.89
CA ILE A 156 -8.16 7.05 2.78
C ILE A 156 -7.42 7.44 1.51
#